data_AF-A0A0B8N343-F1
#
_entry.id   AF-A0A0B8N343-F1
#
_cell.length_a   1.000
_cell.length_b   1.000
_cell.length_c   1.000
_cell.angle_alpha   90.00
_cell.angle_beta   90.00
_cell.angle_gamma   90.00
#
_symmetry.space_group_name_H-M   'P 1'
#
loop_
_entity.id
_entity.type
_entity.pdbx_description
1 polymer ?
#
loop_
_entity_poly.entity_id
_entity_poly.type
_entity_poly.pdbx_seq_one_letter_code
_entity_poly.pdbx_strand_id
1 'polypeptide(L)' 'MDPNAALSEIRSLVKRYSEIQVWDVHDLRDVVDILIELTGHFDGLDQWLSQGGFLPKEWEWAHSTAGRA' A
#
# COMPACT_ATOMS: atom_id res chain seq x y z
N MET A 1 -13.34 1.95 2.37
CA MET A 1 -12.24 1.71 1.41
C MET A 1 -12.19 0.22 1.11
N ASP A 2 -11.87 -0.16 -0.13
CA ASP A 2 -11.52 -1.55 -0.47
C ASP A 2 -10.01 -1.73 -0.25
N PRO A 3 -9.57 -2.62 0.67
CA PRO A 3 -8.15 -2.79 0.99
C PRO A 3 -7.33 -3.37 -0.18
N ASN A 4 -7.95 -4.17 -1.06
CA ASN A 4 -7.27 -4.74 -2.22
C ASN A 4 -7.06 -3.69 -3.32
N ALA A 5 -8.03 -2.80 -3.49
CA ALA A 5 -7.87 -1.63 -4.35
C ALA A 5 -6.78 -0.70 -3.81
N ALA A 6 -6.82 -0.37 -2.51
CA ALA A 6 -5.80 0.46 -1.86
C ALA A 6 -4.38 -0.13 -1.99
N LEU A 7 -4.23 -1.45 -1.81
CA LEU A 7 -2.93 -2.12 -2.00
C LEU A 7 -2.45 -2.07 -3.46
N SER A 8 -3.37 -2.19 -4.43
CA SER A 8 -3.04 -2.06 -5.85
C SER A 8 -2.57 -0.64 -6.18
N GLU A 9 -3.24 0.39 -5.65
CA GLU A 9 -2.84 1.78 -5.85
C GLU A 9 -1.48 2.08 -5.22
N ILE A 10 -1.23 1.63 -3.98
CA ILE A 10 0.09 1.75 -3.33
C ILE A 10 1.20 1.13 -4.20
N ARG A 11 0.97 -0.06 -4.76
CA ARG A 11 1.96 -0.72 -5.65
C ARG A 11 2.20 0.09 -6.92
N SER A 12 1.15 0.65 -7.51
CA SER A 12 1.26 1.52 -8.70
C SER A 12 2.06 2.79 -8.40
N LEU A 13 1.82 3.42 -7.24
CA LEU A 13 2.53 4.63 -6.81
C LEU A 13 4.02 4.38 -6.57
N VAL A 14 4.37 3.28 -5.90
CA VAL A 14 5.77 2.88 -5.69
C VAL A 14 6.46 2.61 -7.03
N LYS A 15 5.77 1.96 -7.97
CA LYS A 15 6.31 1.72 -9.32
C LYS A 15 6.54 3.04 -10.06
N ARG A 16 5.57 3.96 -10.06
CA ARG A 16 5.69 5.27 -10.71
C ARG A 16 6.84 6.09 -10.12
N TYR A 17 7.02 6.08 -8.80
CA TYR A 17 8.17 6.71 -8.15
C TYR A 17 9.49 6.09 -8.60
N SER A 18 9.57 4.75 -8.68
CA SER A 18 10.79 4.08 -9.15
C SER A 18 11.13 4.43 -10.60
N GLU A 19 10.12 4.64 -11.46
CA GLU A 19 10.32 5.07 -12.83
C GLU A 19 10.83 6.52 -12.89
N ILE A 20 10.28 7.44 -12.10
CA ILE A 20 10.75 8.83 -12.01
C ILE A 20 12.21 8.91 -11.54
N GLN A 21 12.59 8.09 -10.55
CA GLN A 21 13.97 8.06 -10.04
C GLN A 21 14.99 7.54 -11.07
N VAL A 22 14.57 6.73 -12.05
CA VAL A 22 15.43 6.24 -13.14
C VAL A 22 15.69 7.33 -14.19
N TRP A 23 14.76 8.28 -14.34
CA TRP A 23 14.83 9.38 -15.29
C TRP A 23 15.01 10.72 -14.55
N ASP A 24 16.19 10.90 -13.92
CA ASP A 24 16.74 12.16 -13.38
C ASP A 24 15.74 13.21 -12.85
N VAL A 25 15.65 13.35 -11.52
CA VAL A 25 14.65 14.13 -10.77
C VAL A 25 14.56 15.60 -11.22
N HIS A 26 13.83 15.87 -12.31
CA HIS A 26 13.61 17.24 -12.81
C HIS A 26 12.31 17.85 -12.28
N ASP A 27 11.37 17.03 -11.77
CA ASP A 27 10.13 17.53 -11.19
C ASP A 27 9.85 16.95 -9.80
N LEU A 28 10.20 17.73 -8.78
CA LEU A 28 9.90 17.41 -7.38
C LEU A 28 8.39 17.38 -7.10
N ARG A 29 7.54 17.98 -7.95
CA ARG A 29 6.09 17.99 -7.74
C ARG A 29 5.50 16.59 -7.92
N ASP A 30 5.94 15.86 -8.94
CA ASP A 30 5.49 14.48 -9.16
C ASP A 30 5.81 13.57 -7.97
N VAL A 31 6.99 13.77 -7.35
CA VAL A 31 7.38 13.03 -6.14
C VAL A 31 6.49 13.39 -4.95
N VAL A 32 6.21 14.68 -4.76
CA VAL A 32 5.35 15.15 -3.67
C VAL A 32 3.91 14.64 -3.83
N ASP A 33 3.37 14.66 -5.04
CA ASP A 33 2.01 14.17 -5.32
C ASP A 33 1.91 12.66 -5.03
N ILE A 34 2.91 11.88 -5.45
CA ILE A 34 2.97 10.45 -5.13
C ILE A 34 3.00 10.21 -3.62
N LEU A 35 3.78 10.99 -2.87
CA LEU A 35 3.87 10.85 -1.41
C LEU A 35 2.54 11.19 -0.72
N ILE A 36 1.85 12.24 -1.16
CA ILE A 36 0.53 12.62 -0.63
C ILE A 36 -0.49 11.49 -0.86
N GLU A 37 -0.53 10.94 -2.08
CA GLU A 37 -1.44 9.84 -2.40
C GLU A 37 -1.11 8.58 -1.58
N LEU A 38 0.17 8.27 -1.41
CA LEU A 38 0.64 7.14 -0.61
C LEU A 38 0.18 7.25 0.86
N THR A 39 0.34 8.44 1.47
CA THR A 39 -0.11 8.70 2.84
C THR A 39 -1.62 8.51 2.97
N GLY A 40 -2.42 9.04 2.04
CA GLY A 40 -3.87 8.87 2.06
C GLY A 40 -4.32 7.41 1.99
N HIS A 41 -3.62 6.57 1.21
CA HIS A 41 -3.90 5.14 1.16
C HIS A 41 -3.53 4.42 2.46
N PHE A 42 -2.41 4.77 3.09
CA PHE A 42 -2.02 4.21 4.37
C PHE A 42 -2.96 4.60 5.51
N ASP A 43 -3.39 5.85 5.58
CA ASP A 43 -4.37 6.30 6.58
C ASP A 43 -5.70 5.56 6.43
N GLY A 44 -6.16 5.36 5.19
CA GLY A 44 -7.37 4.59 4.90
C GLY A 44 -7.26 3.12 5.29
N LEU A 45 -6.08 2.50 5.10
CA LEU A 45 -5.80 1.13 5.53
C LEU A 45 -5.70 1.03 7.06
N ASP A 46 -5.04 1.97 7.73
CA ASP A 46 -4.90 2.01 9.18
C ASP A 46 -6.26 2.17 9.87
N GLN A 47 -7.11 3.05 9.33
CA GLN A 47 -8.49 3.21 9.80
C GLN A 47 -9.30 1.92 9.60
N TRP A 48 -9.15 1.25 8.46
CA TRP A 48 -9.83 0.00 8.17
C TRP A 48 -9.38 -1.14 9.11
N LEU A 49 -8.07 -1.26 9.35
CA LEU A 49 -7.51 -2.23 10.30
C LEU A 49 -8.00 -1.95 11.73
N SER A 50 -7.99 -0.68 12.14
CA SER A 50 -8.45 -0.24 13.47
C SER A 50 -9.93 -0.52 13.74
N GLN A 51 -10.75 -0.63 12.69
CA GLN A 51 -12.18 -0.98 12.80
C GLN A 51 -12.45 -2.49 12.77
N GLY A 52 -11.42 -3.32 12.94
CA GLY A 52 -11.53 -4.78 12.95
C GLY A 52 -11.42 -5.41 11.56
N GLY A 53 -10.68 -4.74 10.66
CA GLY A 53 -10.42 -5.11 9.26
C GLY A 53 -10.57 -6.61 8.98
N PHE A 54 -11.59 -6.96 8.21
CA PHE A 54 -11.82 -8.34 7.84
C PHE A 54 -10.72 -8.78 6.86
N LEU A 55 -9.76 -9.57 7.32
CA LEU A 55 -8.74 -10.14 6.43
C LEU A 55 -9.43 -10.89 5.27
N PRO A 56 -9.00 -10.67 4.02
CA PRO A 56 -9.38 -11.56 2.92
C PRO A 56 -9.05 -13.00 3.31
N LYS A 57 -9.98 -13.95 3.09
CA LYS A 57 -9.77 -15.39 3.35
C LYS A 57 -8.46 -15.93 2.75
N GLU A 58 -8.02 -15.29 1.68
CA GLU A 58 -6.75 -15.53 1.01
C GLU A 58 -5.52 -15.18 1.84
N TRP A 59 -5.62 -14.76 3.11
CA TRP A 59 -4.47 -14.51 4.01
C TRP A 59 -4.49 -15.43 5.25
N GLU A 60 -5.48 -16.32 5.40
CA GLU A 60 -5.61 -17.25 6.54
C GLU A 60 -4.46 -18.28 6.65
N TRP A 61 -3.70 -18.51 5.57
CA TRP A 61 -2.55 -19.45 5.56
C TRP A 61 -1.34 -18.94 6.34
N ALA A 62 -1.24 -17.64 6.64
CA ALA A 62 -0.14 -17.08 7.42
C ALA A 62 -0.21 -17.45 8.92
N HIS A 63 -1.39 -17.84 9.44
CA HIS A 63 -1.51 -18.31 10.84
C HIS A 63 -1.25 -19.82 11.02
N SER A 64 -1.27 -20.60 9.94
CA SER A 64 -1.11 -22.06 10.04
C SER A 64 0.35 -22.52 10.14
N THR A 65 1.32 -21.62 9.94
CA THR A 65 2.76 -21.95 10.02
C THR A 65 3.42 -21.62 11.37
N ALA A 66 2.73 -20.93 12.28
CA ALA A 66 3.26 -20.62 13.62
C ALA A 66 2.86 -21.63 14.71
N GLY A 67 2.12 -22.70 14.37
CA GLY A 67 1.56 -23.68 15.33
C GLY A 67 2.04 -25.12 15.17
N ARG A 68 3.14 -25.37 14.46
CA ARG A 68 3.78 -26.70 14.38
C ARG A 68 5.31 -26.57 14.45
N ALA A 69 5.82 -26.47 15.67
CA ALA A 69 7.14 -26.94 16.08
C ALA A 69 7.08 -27.31 17.56
#